data_AF-A0A529L9Q2-F1
#
_entry.id   AF-A0A529L9Q2-F1
#
_cell.length_a   1.000
_cell.length_b   1.000
_cell.length_c   1.000
_cell.angle_alpha   90.00
_cell.angle_beta   90.00
_cell.angle_gamma   90.00
#
_symmetry.space_group_name_H-M   'P 1'
#
loop_
_entity.id
_entity.type
_entity.pdbx_description
1 polymer ?
#
loop_
_entity_poly.entity_id
_entity_poly.type
_entity_poly.pdbx_seq_one_letter_code
_entity_poly.pdbx_strand_id
1 'polypeptide(L)'
;VGQFFAVGWPVNFWRIEAQTDKDFEWFEHKYPGWYAEFGDFWKWYAKLSHKGEKVLLFNSDVGYVYPHRCWSCLVPCLIREDMVVGEIDGQLHTFAHELDKWTATVAFADEYQGRPTPAMGRFSGKREWETLYDGWDLADAIKDLNFVRSDGKTLVPQPHLRFDDKEMWTLDDVRGNTLGSPLNALRAMSPADREKHLAEYAKGFTINPCN
;
A
#
# COMPACT_ATOMS: atom_id res chain seq x y z
N VAL A 1 -6.67 -6.83 -1.25
CA VAL A 1 -6.10 -6.36 0.04
C VAL A 1 -4.88 -7.16 0.47
N GLY A 2 -4.92 -8.50 0.47
CA GLY A 2 -3.77 -9.33 0.91
C GLY A 2 -2.44 -9.00 0.22
N GLN A 3 -2.46 -8.80 -1.11
CA GLN A 3 -1.26 -8.40 -1.86
C GLN A 3 -0.66 -7.09 -1.36
N PHE A 4 -1.48 -6.09 -1.04
CA PHE A 4 -1.01 -4.78 -0.54
C PHE A 4 -0.26 -4.92 0.78
N PHE A 5 -0.80 -5.68 1.74
CA PHE A 5 -0.11 -5.92 3.00
C PHE A 5 1.17 -6.75 2.83
N ALA A 6 1.18 -7.69 1.89
CA ALA A 6 2.37 -8.48 1.56
C ALA A 6 3.46 -7.61 0.90
N VAL A 7 3.10 -6.76 -0.06
CA VAL A 7 4.02 -5.81 -0.70
C VAL A 7 4.61 -4.84 0.33
N GLY A 8 3.74 -4.29 1.20
CA GLY A 8 4.11 -3.36 2.26
C GLY A 8 4.63 -4.02 3.53
N TRP A 9 5.04 -5.30 3.50
CA TRP A 9 5.46 -6.02 4.71
C TRP A 9 6.48 -5.29 5.59
N PRO A 10 7.47 -4.51 5.08
CA PRO A 10 8.47 -3.88 5.94
C PRO A 10 7.90 -2.83 6.89
N VAL A 11 6.70 -2.30 6.58
CA VAL A 11 6.01 -1.27 7.37
C VAL A 11 4.75 -1.81 8.05
N ASN A 12 4.62 -3.13 8.16
CA ASN A 12 3.65 -3.76 9.05
C ASN A 12 4.29 -4.01 10.42
N PHE A 13 3.51 -4.05 11.50
CA PHE A 13 4.04 -4.48 12.81
C PHE A 13 3.96 -6.00 13.03
N TRP A 14 3.65 -6.76 11.98
CA TRP A 14 3.45 -8.22 12.03
C TRP A 14 4.15 -8.90 10.86
N ARG A 15 4.16 -10.23 10.89
CA ARG A 15 4.73 -11.09 9.85
C ARG A 15 3.65 -11.64 8.94
N ILE A 16 3.94 -11.80 7.66
CA ILE A 16 2.99 -12.31 6.67
C ILE A 16 3.65 -13.35 5.78
N GLU A 17 3.02 -14.53 5.64
CA GLU A 17 3.54 -15.67 4.88
C GLU A 17 2.93 -15.73 3.49
N ALA A 18 3.65 -16.35 2.55
CA ALA A 18 3.10 -16.69 1.24
C ALA A 18 1.99 -17.73 1.33
N GLN A 19 1.10 -17.76 0.34
CA GLN A 19 0.17 -18.87 0.19
C GLN A 19 0.92 -20.16 -0.19
N THR A 20 0.54 -21.25 0.45
CA THR A 20 1.00 -22.61 0.13
C THR A 20 0.02 -23.31 -0.81
N ASP A 21 0.39 -24.49 -1.33
CA ASP A 21 -0.49 -25.29 -2.18
C ASP A 21 -1.86 -25.57 -1.51
N LYS A 22 -1.87 -25.82 -0.19
CA LYS A 22 -3.11 -26.03 0.56
C LYS A 22 -3.99 -24.78 0.60
N ASP A 23 -3.37 -23.60 0.70
CA ASP A 23 -4.10 -22.34 0.69
C ASP A 23 -4.69 -22.10 -0.70
N PHE A 24 -3.90 -22.33 -1.76
CA PHE A 24 -4.39 -22.22 -3.13
C PHE A 24 -5.54 -23.17 -3.43
N GLU A 25 -5.45 -24.44 -3.02
CA GLU A 25 -6.54 -25.41 -3.18
C GLU A 25 -7.82 -24.92 -2.50
N TRP A 26 -7.71 -24.40 -1.26
CA TRP A 26 -8.86 -23.87 -0.53
C TRP A 26 -9.44 -22.62 -1.21
N PHE A 27 -8.59 -21.67 -1.61
CA PHE A 27 -9.03 -20.43 -2.25
C PHE A 27 -9.65 -20.70 -3.61
N GLU A 28 -9.07 -21.57 -4.43
CA GLU A 28 -9.63 -21.96 -5.73
C GLU A 28 -11.00 -22.63 -5.58
N HIS A 29 -11.18 -23.45 -4.54
CA HIS A 29 -12.49 -24.04 -4.24
C HIS A 29 -13.55 -23.01 -3.81
N LYS A 30 -13.16 -21.95 -3.09
CA LYS A 30 -14.08 -20.89 -2.64
C LYS A 30 -14.29 -19.76 -3.65
N TYR A 31 -13.27 -19.50 -4.46
CA TYR A 31 -13.17 -18.41 -5.42
C TYR A 31 -12.52 -18.96 -6.70
N PRO A 32 -13.29 -19.67 -7.55
CA PRO A 32 -12.75 -20.21 -8.80
C PRO A 32 -12.08 -19.12 -9.65
N GLY A 33 -10.86 -19.39 -10.12
CA GLY A 33 -9.99 -18.44 -10.81
C GLY A 33 -8.97 -17.74 -9.90
N TRP A 34 -8.98 -18.00 -8.59
CA TRP A 34 -8.04 -17.39 -7.64
C TRP A 34 -6.59 -17.65 -8.01
N TYR A 35 -6.24 -18.89 -8.38
CA TYR A 35 -4.86 -19.21 -8.76
C TYR A 35 -4.45 -18.50 -10.05
N ALA A 36 -5.35 -18.42 -11.03
CA ALA A 36 -5.08 -17.73 -12.30
C ALA A 36 -4.83 -16.22 -12.08
N GLU A 37 -5.58 -15.61 -11.16
CA GLU A 37 -5.48 -14.17 -10.87
C GLU A 37 -4.29 -13.84 -9.93
N PHE A 38 -4.09 -14.62 -8.87
CA PHE A 38 -3.16 -14.27 -7.78
C PHE A 38 -1.98 -15.21 -7.62
N GLY A 39 -1.94 -16.35 -8.33
CA GLY A 39 -0.94 -17.39 -8.15
C GLY A 39 0.49 -16.88 -8.35
N ASP A 40 0.74 -16.17 -9.45
CA ASP A 40 2.08 -15.65 -9.75
C ASP A 40 2.54 -14.60 -8.75
N PHE A 41 1.63 -13.79 -8.19
CA PHE A 41 1.98 -12.85 -7.13
C PHE A 41 2.52 -13.59 -5.89
N TRP A 42 1.81 -14.63 -5.46
CA TRP A 42 2.19 -15.36 -4.25
C TRP A 42 3.44 -16.21 -4.45
N LYS A 43 3.72 -16.68 -5.69
CA LYS A 43 5.03 -17.27 -6.05
C LYS A 43 6.16 -16.26 -5.94
N TRP A 44 5.97 -15.05 -6.49
CA TRP A 44 6.94 -13.96 -6.34
C TRP A 44 7.17 -13.63 -4.87
N TYR A 45 6.10 -13.54 -4.08
CA TYR A 45 6.20 -13.26 -2.66
C TYR A 45 6.96 -14.36 -1.91
N ALA A 46 6.69 -15.63 -2.18
CA ALA A 46 7.44 -16.75 -1.63
C ALA A 46 8.93 -16.65 -1.95
N LYS A 47 9.26 -16.44 -3.24
CA LYS A 47 10.64 -16.28 -3.73
C LYS A 47 11.36 -15.13 -3.04
N LEU A 48 10.76 -13.95 -3.01
CA LEU A 48 11.35 -12.72 -2.46
C LEU A 48 11.25 -12.62 -0.93
N SER A 49 10.62 -13.58 -0.25
CA SER A 49 10.56 -13.60 1.21
C SER A 49 11.90 -13.98 1.85
N HIS A 50 12.81 -14.61 1.11
CA HIS A 50 14.09 -15.05 1.65
C HIS A 50 15.04 -13.87 1.87
N LYS A 51 15.77 -13.91 2.97
CA LYS A 51 16.78 -12.89 3.28
C LYS A 51 17.82 -12.79 2.15
N GLY A 52 18.18 -11.57 1.79
CA GLY A 52 19.13 -11.29 0.70
C GLY A 52 18.46 -11.05 -0.66
N GLU A 53 17.16 -11.33 -0.77
CA GLU A 53 16.37 -10.95 -1.93
C GLU A 53 16.02 -9.46 -1.91
N LYS A 54 15.50 -8.96 -3.04
CA LYS A 54 15.00 -7.59 -3.11
C LYS A 54 13.62 -7.51 -2.44
N VAL A 55 13.42 -6.50 -1.59
CA VAL A 55 12.11 -6.17 -1.03
C VAL A 55 11.09 -5.99 -2.16
N LEU A 56 9.99 -6.74 -2.11
CA LEU A 56 9.02 -6.84 -3.21
C LEU A 56 8.50 -5.48 -3.69
N LEU A 57 8.22 -4.54 -2.77
CA LEU A 57 7.79 -3.17 -3.09
C LEU A 57 8.70 -2.46 -4.09
N PHE A 58 10.00 -2.76 -4.09
CA PHE A 58 10.99 -2.12 -4.96
C PHE A 58 11.42 -3.01 -6.12
N ASN A 59 10.79 -4.16 -6.31
CA ASN A 59 11.11 -5.10 -7.38
C ASN A 59 10.17 -4.93 -8.59
N SER A 60 10.65 -4.21 -9.61
CA SER A 60 9.91 -3.97 -10.87
C SER A 60 9.59 -5.25 -11.64
N ASP A 61 10.35 -6.33 -11.45
CA ASP A 61 10.17 -7.57 -12.20
C ASP A 61 8.84 -8.26 -11.85
N VAL A 62 8.26 -7.93 -10.69
CA VAL A 62 6.97 -8.48 -10.23
C VAL A 62 5.78 -7.87 -11.00
N GLY A 63 5.93 -6.66 -11.53
CA GLY A 63 4.84 -5.93 -12.20
C GLY A 63 3.77 -5.36 -11.26
N TYR A 64 3.95 -5.47 -9.93
CA TYR A 64 3.01 -4.89 -8.97
C TYR A 64 3.07 -3.36 -8.99
N VAL A 65 1.92 -2.71 -9.14
CA VAL A 65 1.81 -1.25 -9.04
C VAL A 65 1.23 -0.89 -7.68
N TYR A 66 1.97 -0.11 -6.89
CA TYR A 66 1.51 0.34 -5.57
C TYR A 66 0.27 1.23 -5.71
N PRO A 67 -0.79 1.03 -4.88
CA PRO A 67 -2.04 1.75 -5.03
C PRO A 67 -1.95 3.17 -4.46
N HIS A 68 -2.84 4.04 -4.92
CA HIS A 68 -3.19 5.26 -4.18
C HIS A 68 -3.91 4.90 -2.88
N ARG A 69 -4.02 5.87 -1.95
CA ARG A 69 -4.73 5.68 -0.69
C ARG A 69 -5.93 6.62 -0.59
N CYS A 70 -7.02 6.14 0.00
CA CYS A 70 -8.22 6.93 0.19
C CYS A 70 -8.03 7.91 1.34
N TRP A 71 -8.24 9.19 1.09
CA TRP A 71 -8.16 10.23 2.12
C TRP A 71 -9.23 10.07 3.20
N SER A 72 -10.38 9.47 2.88
CA SER A 72 -11.47 9.31 3.84
C SER A 72 -11.20 8.17 4.82
N CYS A 73 -11.06 6.95 4.31
CA CYS A 73 -10.97 5.74 5.12
C CYS A 73 -9.53 5.24 5.37
N LEU A 74 -8.52 5.84 4.72
CA LEU A 74 -7.10 5.43 4.77
C LEU A 74 -6.81 4.02 4.26
N VAL A 75 -7.77 3.38 3.59
CA VAL A 75 -7.59 2.10 2.89
C VAL A 75 -7.00 2.36 1.49
N PRO A 76 -6.12 1.48 0.96
CA PRO A 76 -5.65 1.58 -0.42
C PRO A 76 -6.81 1.48 -1.44
N CYS A 77 -6.74 2.29 -2.51
CA CYS A 77 -7.68 2.30 -3.63
C CYS A 77 -7.43 1.09 -4.56
N LEU A 78 -7.84 -0.10 -4.10
CA LEU A 78 -7.52 -1.38 -4.76
C LEU A 78 -8.46 -1.74 -5.91
N ILE A 79 -9.70 -1.27 -5.86
CA ILE A 79 -10.59 -1.29 -7.01
C ILE A 79 -10.29 0.00 -7.77
N ARG A 80 -9.56 -0.11 -8.87
CA ARG A 80 -8.82 1.01 -9.44
C ARG A 80 -9.72 1.87 -10.32
N GLU A 81 -10.67 1.24 -10.97
CA GLU A 81 -11.75 1.82 -11.77
C GLU A 81 -12.71 2.68 -10.94
N ASP A 82 -12.87 2.38 -9.65
CA ASP A 82 -13.73 3.14 -8.73
C ASP A 82 -13.02 4.36 -8.12
N MET A 83 -11.70 4.46 -8.29
CA MET A 83 -10.92 5.54 -7.68
C MET A 83 -11.28 6.89 -8.29
N VAL A 84 -11.54 7.87 -7.43
CA VAL A 84 -11.81 9.25 -7.83
C VAL A 84 -10.90 10.22 -7.09
N VAL A 85 -10.83 11.45 -7.61
CA VAL A 85 -10.11 12.56 -6.97
C VAL A 85 -11.07 13.67 -6.56
N GLY A 86 -10.65 14.46 -5.58
CA GLY A 86 -11.36 15.64 -5.12
C GLY A 86 -10.40 16.62 -4.46
N GLU A 87 -10.88 17.84 -4.23
CA GLU A 87 -10.09 18.88 -3.57
C GLU A 87 -10.68 19.23 -2.21
N ILE A 88 -9.81 19.39 -1.22
CA ILE A 88 -10.12 19.89 0.12
C ILE A 88 -9.09 20.97 0.42
N ASP A 89 -9.54 22.16 0.80
CA ASP A 89 -8.67 23.32 1.09
C ASP A 89 -7.65 23.62 -0.03
N GLY A 90 -8.06 23.47 -1.30
CA GLY A 90 -7.21 23.68 -2.48
C GLY A 90 -6.14 22.62 -2.70
N GLN A 91 -6.18 21.51 -1.96
CA GLN A 91 -5.28 20.38 -2.15
C GLN A 91 -6.01 19.19 -2.77
N LEU A 92 -5.39 18.56 -3.77
CA LEU A 92 -5.88 17.33 -4.38
C LEU A 92 -5.75 16.16 -3.40
N HIS A 93 -6.76 15.31 -3.36
CA HIS A 93 -6.81 14.05 -2.61
C HIS A 93 -7.40 12.93 -3.47
N THR A 94 -7.02 11.69 -3.15
CA THR A 94 -7.53 10.46 -3.76
C THR A 94 -8.58 9.81 -2.86
N PHE A 95 -9.58 9.18 -3.46
CA PHE A 95 -10.67 8.49 -2.78
C PHE A 95 -10.92 7.15 -3.44
N ALA A 96 -11.17 6.11 -2.66
CA ALA A 96 -11.39 4.76 -3.19
C ALA A 96 -12.73 4.63 -3.93
N HIS A 97 -13.69 5.51 -3.65
CA HIS A 97 -15.01 5.51 -4.27
C HIS A 97 -15.66 6.92 -4.17
N GLU A 98 -16.66 7.22 -5.00
CA GLU A 98 -17.43 8.48 -4.94
C GLU A 98 -18.05 8.74 -3.57
N LEU A 99 -18.44 7.68 -2.86
CA LEU A 99 -19.00 7.79 -1.50
C LEU A 99 -17.96 8.26 -0.48
N ASP A 100 -16.71 7.80 -0.61
CA ASP A 100 -15.62 8.26 0.25
C ASP A 100 -15.36 9.75 0.01
N LYS A 101 -15.34 10.19 -1.25
CA LYS A 101 -15.19 11.60 -1.63
C LYS A 101 -16.34 12.44 -1.07
N TRP A 102 -17.59 12.05 -1.32
CA TRP A 102 -18.77 12.74 -0.80
C TRP A 102 -18.73 12.88 0.72
N THR A 103 -18.28 11.83 1.42
CA THR A 103 -18.15 11.86 2.88
C THR A 103 -17.20 12.97 3.32
N ALA A 104 -16.02 13.08 2.69
CA ALA A 104 -15.01 14.07 3.07
C ALA A 104 -15.31 15.49 2.59
N THR A 105 -15.97 15.68 1.44
CA THR A 105 -16.18 17.00 0.84
C THR A 105 -17.56 17.59 1.08
N VAL A 106 -18.55 16.77 1.45
CA VAL A 106 -19.95 17.21 1.63
C VAL A 106 -20.48 16.87 3.01
N ALA A 107 -20.49 15.59 3.39
CA ALA A 107 -21.15 15.18 4.64
C ALA A 107 -20.44 15.70 5.90
N PHE A 108 -19.12 15.90 5.82
CA PHE A 108 -18.28 16.40 6.90
C PHE A 108 -17.72 17.80 6.56
N ALA A 109 -18.31 18.51 5.59
CA ALA A 109 -18.06 19.93 5.39
C ALA A 109 -18.58 20.74 6.59
N ASP A 110 -18.11 21.98 6.76
CA ASP A 110 -18.48 22.85 7.90
C ASP A 110 -19.98 23.03 8.08
N GLU A 111 -20.72 23.04 6.97
CA GLU A 111 -22.17 23.02 6.95
C GLU A 111 -22.69 21.88 6.08
N TYR A 112 -23.70 21.17 6.59
CA TYR A 112 -24.42 20.15 5.85
C TYR A 112 -25.92 20.44 5.93
N GLN A 113 -26.57 20.63 4.77
CA GLN A 113 -28.00 20.95 4.68
C GLN A 113 -28.43 22.14 5.56
N GLY A 114 -27.59 23.20 5.60
CA GLY A 114 -27.85 24.41 6.37
C GLY A 114 -27.66 24.28 7.88
N ARG A 115 -26.99 23.21 8.33
CA ARG A 115 -26.65 23.00 9.75
C ARG A 115 -25.13 22.89 9.92
N PRO A 116 -24.55 23.52 10.95
CA PRO A 116 -23.14 23.35 11.26
C PRO A 116 -22.87 21.89 11.70
N THR A 117 -21.70 21.35 11.36
CA THR A 117 -21.31 19.94 11.62
C THR A 117 -20.18 19.76 12.66
N PRO A 118 -20.11 20.55 13.76
CA PRO A 118 -18.92 20.62 14.62
C PRO A 118 -18.55 19.30 15.32
N ALA A 119 -19.51 18.37 15.46
CA ALA A 119 -19.28 17.06 16.08
C ALA A 119 -18.65 16.01 15.14
N MET A 120 -18.59 16.27 13.83
CA MET A 120 -18.17 15.28 12.83
C MET A 120 -16.65 15.29 12.58
N GLY A 121 -15.95 16.35 13.00
CA GLY A 121 -14.52 16.52 12.74
C GLY A 121 -14.21 16.79 11.26
N ARG A 122 -12.97 17.19 10.97
CA ARG A 122 -12.49 17.46 9.61
C ARG A 122 -11.47 16.41 9.19
N PHE A 123 -11.54 15.98 7.94
CA PHE A 123 -10.56 15.10 7.29
C PHE A 123 -9.25 15.86 7.04
N SER A 124 -8.47 16.08 8.10
CA SER A 124 -7.28 16.96 8.13
C SER A 124 -6.11 16.33 8.91
N GLY A 125 -4.93 16.93 8.80
CA GLY A 125 -3.72 16.51 9.51
C GLY A 125 -2.85 15.48 8.77
N LYS A 126 -1.90 14.92 9.50
CA LYS A 126 -0.93 13.93 9.03
C LYS A 126 -1.54 12.52 9.07
N ARG A 127 -2.11 12.04 7.97
CA ARG A 127 -2.95 10.84 7.97
C ARG A 127 -2.38 9.65 7.19
N GLU A 128 -1.75 9.92 6.05
CA GLU A 128 -1.22 8.88 5.17
C GLU A 128 0.28 8.74 5.41
N TRP A 129 0.72 7.57 5.86
CA TRP A 129 2.11 7.35 6.23
C TRP A 129 3.04 7.50 5.02
N GLU A 130 2.61 7.11 3.82
CA GLU A 130 3.41 7.27 2.60
C GLU A 130 3.77 8.74 2.36
N THR A 131 2.85 9.66 2.64
CA THR A 131 3.07 11.10 2.52
C THR A 131 4.00 11.63 3.62
N LEU A 132 4.02 11.01 4.79
CA LEU A 132 4.91 11.41 5.89
C LEU A 132 6.36 10.99 5.67
N TYR A 133 6.57 9.83 5.07
CA TYR A 133 7.89 9.25 4.81
C TYR A 133 8.30 9.37 3.34
N ASP A 134 7.66 10.24 2.57
CA ASP A 134 8.01 10.49 1.17
C ASP A 134 9.47 10.97 1.07
N GLY A 135 10.27 10.28 0.25
CA GLY A 135 11.71 10.54 0.09
C GLY A 135 12.61 9.99 1.20
N TRP A 136 12.07 9.31 2.21
CA TRP A 136 12.88 8.69 3.26
C TRP A 136 13.48 7.35 2.80
N ASP A 137 14.64 7.01 3.37
CA ASP A 137 15.14 5.63 3.32
C ASP A 137 14.22 4.72 4.15
N LEU A 138 13.90 3.55 3.60
CA LEU A 138 13.02 2.58 4.24
C LEU A 138 13.52 2.15 5.63
N ALA A 139 14.82 1.93 5.80
CA ALA A 139 15.38 1.53 7.09
C ALA A 139 15.19 2.64 8.13
N ASP A 140 15.31 3.90 7.71
CA ASP A 140 15.15 5.05 8.61
C ASP A 140 13.68 5.26 8.99
N ALA A 141 12.74 5.07 8.05
CA ALA A 141 11.31 5.09 8.34
C ALA A 141 10.88 3.96 9.30
N ILE A 142 11.38 2.73 9.09
CA ILE A 142 11.12 1.58 9.99
C ILE A 142 11.65 1.85 11.39
N LYS A 143 12.81 2.49 11.50
CA LYS A 143 13.40 2.87 12.78
C LYS A 143 12.57 3.94 13.48
N ASP A 144 12.08 4.95 12.77
CA ASP A 144 11.19 6.00 13.31
C ASP A 144 9.86 5.41 13.80
N LEU A 145 9.29 4.46 13.05
CA LEU A 145 8.11 3.68 13.46
C LEU A 145 8.36 2.75 14.66
N ASN A 146 9.62 2.56 15.06
CA ASN A 146 10.06 1.63 16.11
C ASN A 146 9.70 0.17 15.80
N PHE A 147 9.81 -0.24 14.53
CA PHE A 147 9.48 -1.60 14.07
C PHE A 147 10.72 -2.51 14.09
N VAL A 148 11.58 -2.31 15.09
CA VAL A 148 12.86 -3.00 15.27
C VAL A 148 12.84 -3.72 16.62
N ARG A 149 13.44 -4.89 16.69
CA ARG A 149 13.56 -5.68 17.92
C ARG A 149 14.53 -5.05 18.90
N SER A 150 14.62 -5.63 20.09
CA SER A 150 15.51 -5.18 21.18
C SER A 150 17.00 -5.23 20.85
N ASP A 151 17.41 -5.96 19.82
CA ASP A 151 18.79 -5.96 19.33
C ASP A 151 19.15 -4.71 18.49
N GLY A 152 18.17 -3.84 18.24
CA GLY A 152 18.35 -2.57 17.55
C GLY A 152 18.54 -2.68 16.04
N LYS A 153 18.44 -3.89 15.46
CA LYS A 153 18.65 -4.10 14.01
C LYS A 153 17.68 -5.06 13.34
N THR A 154 17.19 -6.08 14.05
CA THR A 154 16.32 -7.09 13.45
C THR A 154 14.91 -6.55 13.34
N LEU A 155 14.27 -6.72 12.18
CA LEU A 155 12.93 -6.21 11.97
C LEU A 155 11.89 -7.03 12.77
N VAL A 156 10.93 -6.33 13.36
CA VAL A 156 9.69 -6.95 13.87
C VAL A 156 8.90 -7.57 12.71
N PRO A 157 8.57 -6.81 11.64
CA PRO A 157 8.00 -7.40 10.43
C PRO A 157 8.97 -8.36 9.77
N GLN A 158 8.41 -9.41 9.18
CA GLN A 158 9.14 -10.37 8.34
C GLN A 158 8.19 -10.84 7.24
N PRO A 159 8.68 -11.12 6.02
CA PRO A 159 7.85 -11.59 4.92
C PRO A 159 7.58 -13.11 4.98
N HIS A 160 7.69 -13.70 6.18
CA HIS A 160 7.51 -15.12 6.43
C HIS A 160 7.34 -15.42 7.92
N LEU A 161 7.02 -16.68 8.23
CA LEU A 161 6.90 -17.23 9.58
C LEU A 161 8.06 -18.16 9.96
N ARG A 162 9.14 -18.21 9.17
CA ARG A 162 10.41 -18.84 9.59
C ARG A 162 11.03 -18.04 10.77
N PHE A 163 11.59 -18.73 11.77
CA PHE A 163 12.12 -18.11 13.00
C PHE A 163 13.65 -18.24 13.17
N ASP A 164 14.33 -18.95 12.27
CA ASP A 164 15.79 -19.06 12.29
C ASP A 164 16.42 -17.67 12.06
N ASP A 165 17.41 -17.30 12.87
CA ASP A 165 18.08 -16.00 12.83
C ASP A 165 18.69 -15.71 11.46
N LYS A 166 19.14 -16.75 10.74
CA LYS A 166 19.70 -16.59 9.39
C LYS A 166 18.67 -16.12 8.36
N GLU A 167 17.38 -16.35 8.62
CA GLU A 167 16.28 -15.92 7.75
C GLU A 167 15.78 -14.51 8.11
N MET A 168 16.15 -13.98 9.29
CA MET A 168 15.60 -12.72 9.78
C MET A 168 16.17 -11.52 9.01
N TRP A 169 15.26 -10.76 8.39
CA TRP A 169 15.55 -9.46 7.80
C TRP A 169 15.87 -8.42 8.87
N THR A 170 16.82 -7.55 8.53
CA THR A 170 17.35 -6.48 9.38
C THR A 170 17.26 -5.13 8.68
N LEU A 171 17.55 -4.06 9.42
CA LEU A 171 17.66 -2.70 8.86
C LEU A 171 18.67 -2.62 7.69
N ASP A 172 19.76 -3.38 7.75
CA ASP A 172 20.78 -3.38 6.70
C ASP A 172 20.27 -4.01 5.41
N ASP A 173 19.41 -5.04 5.51
CA ASP A 173 18.85 -5.75 4.36
C ASP A 173 17.85 -4.89 3.55
N VAL A 174 17.26 -3.88 4.18
CA VAL A 174 16.23 -3.00 3.56
C VAL A 174 16.73 -1.60 3.24
N ARG A 175 17.96 -1.26 3.64
CA ARG A 175 18.58 0.05 3.43
C ARG A 175 18.83 0.33 1.95
N GLY A 176 18.76 1.60 1.56
CA GLY A 176 18.95 2.07 0.19
C GLY A 176 17.66 2.11 -0.65
N ASN A 177 16.53 1.69 -0.09
CA ASN A 177 15.23 1.80 -0.74
C ASN A 177 14.55 3.11 -0.33
N THR A 178 14.22 3.96 -1.30
CA THR A 178 13.54 5.24 -1.04
C THR A 178 12.03 5.09 -1.16
N LEU A 179 11.30 5.47 -0.11
CA LEU A 179 9.84 5.51 -0.10
C LEU A 179 9.32 6.66 -0.97
N GLY A 180 8.20 6.41 -1.66
CA GLY A 180 7.51 7.41 -2.48
C GLY A 180 6.04 7.51 -2.09
N SER A 181 5.50 8.73 -2.08
CA SER A 181 4.07 8.99 -1.88
C SER A 181 3.34 9.04 -3.23
N PRO A 182 2.38 8.11 -3.49
CA PRO A 182 1.52 8.19 -4.66
C PRO A 182 0.75 9.52 -4.74
N LEU A 183 0.34 10.06 -3.58
CA LEU A 183 -0.41 11.31 -3.53
C LEU A 183 0.47 12.52 -3.86
N ASN A 184 1.68 12.60 -3.31
CA ASN A 184 2.60 13.72 -3.64
C ASN A 184 3.03 13.64 -5.10
N ALA A 185 3.30 12.44 -5.63
CA ALA A 185 3.57 12.24 -7.05
C ALA A 185 2.40 12.74 -7.92
N LEU A 186 1.16 12.40 -7.57
CA LEU A 186 -0.04 12.86 -8.28
C LEU A 186 -0.22 14.39 -8.23
N ARG A 187 0.09 15.01 -7.09
CA ARG A 187 0.03 16.46 -6.88
C ARG A 187 1.09 17.20 -7.71
N ALA A 188 2.26 16.60 -7.88
CA ALA A 188 3.36 17.17 -8.67
C ALA A 188 3.10 17.12 -10.20
N MET A 189 2.18 16.26 -10.66
CA MET A 189 1.83 16.17 -12.08
C MET A 189 1.09 17.41 -12.57
N SER A 190 1.35 17.77 -13.84
CA SER A 190 0.51 18.72 -14.58
C SER A 190 -0.93 18.18 -14.70
N PRO A 191 -1.94 19.03 -14.94
CA PRO A 191 -3.31 18.56 -15.13
C PRO A 191 -3.45 17.48 -16.22
N ALA A 192 -2.75 17.64 -17.35
CA ALA A 192 -2.78 16.69 -18.46
C ALA A 192 -2.10 15.36 -18.11
N ASP A 193 -0.94 15.40 -17.45
CA ASP A 193 -0.24 14.18 -17.03
C ASP A 193 -1.03 13.44 -15.94
N ARG A 194 -1.70 14.19 -15.06
CA ARG A 194 -2.55 13.64 -14.02
C ARG A 194 -3.75 12.91 -14.61
N GLU A 195 -4.46 13.52 -15.57
CA GLU A 195 -5.58 12.88 -16.25
C GLU A 195 -5.15 11.57 -16.92
N LYS A 196 -4.02 11.58 -17.63
CA LYS A 196 -3.43 10.38 -18.22
C LYS A 196 -3.08 9.34 -17.17
N HIS A 197 -2.43 9.73 -16.08
CA HIS A 197 -2.07 8.82 -14.98
C HIS A 197 -3.30 8.15 -14.36
N LEU A 198 -4.36 8.92 -14.10
CA LEU A 198 -5.61 8.40 -13.54
C LEU A 198 -6.29 7.41 -14.50
N ALA A 199 -6.30 7.72 -15.81
CA ALA A 199 -6.83 6.83 -16.83
C ALA A 199 -6.03 5.51 -16.94
N GLU A 200 -4.70 5.57 -16.85
CA GLU A 200 -3.86 4.36 -16.82
C GLU A 200 -4.05 3.57 -15.51
N TYR A 201 -4.13 4.27 -14.37
CA TYR A 201 -4.35 3.63 -13.07
C TYR A 201 -5.64 2.80 -13.06
N ALA A 202 -6.71 3.35 -13.62
CA ALA A 202 -8.02 2.71 -13.73
C ALA A 202 -8.03 1.44 -14.59
N LYS A 203 -7.08 1.27 -15.51
CA LYS A 203 -6.96 0.03 -16.33
C LYS A 203 -6.42 -1.17 -15.55
N GLY A 204 -5.91 -0.95 -14.32
CA GLY A 204 -5.29 -2.00 -13.54
C GLY A 204 -3.81 -2.22 -13.87
N PHE A 205 -3.29 -3.36 -13.45
CA PHE A 205 -1.94 -3.82 -13.74
C PHE A 205 -1.95 -5.35 -13.80
N THR A 206 -0.88 -5.93 -14.34
CA THR A 206 -0.73 -7.38 -14.42
C THR A 206 0.55 -7.79 -13.71
N ILE A 207 0.45 -8.85 -12.93
CA ILE A 207 1.62 -9.48 -12.32
C ILE A 207 2.38 -10.25 -13.39
N ASN A 208 3.69 -10.04 -13.46
CA ASN A 208 4.52 -10.78 -14.40
C ASN A 208 4.64 -12.24 -13.95
N PRO A 209 4.71 -13.21 -14.87
CA PRO A 209 4.96 -14.60 -14.53
C PRO A 209 6.21 -14.78 -13.68
N CYS A 210 6.10 -15.53 -12.58
CA CYS A 210 7.23 -15.86 -11.72
C CYS A 210 7.97 -17.07 -12.31
N ASN A 211 9.07 -16.82 -13.03
CA ASN A 211 9.99 -17.85 -13.54
C ASN A 211 11.05 -18.25 -12.52
#